data_AF-A0A2T4TYU5-F1
#
_entry.id   AF-A0A2T4TYU5-F1
#
_cell.length_a   1.000
_cell.length_b   1.000
_cell.length_c   1.000
_cell.angle_alpha   90.00
_cell.angle_beta   90.00
_cell.angle_gamma   90.00
#
_symmetry.space_group_name_H-M   'P 1'
#
loop_
_entity.id
_entity.type
_entity.pdbx_description
1 polymer ?
#
loop_
_entity_poly.entity_id
_entity_poly.type
_entity_poly.pdbx_seq_one_letter_code
_entity_poly.pdbx_strand_id
1 'polypeptide(L)'
;MEAGVGGGGGGYPPSPPEPPAEARAPGSVPRGTSVAAVAGLSLPGLSSVSPSTAPAFTQGEWQPWAVALIGKLIRWLIVLPLLGLLLYVGHPFLLRAMGRYLITEDRLQKAGAIAVLAGDGGVGRTLEAVRLYQDGHAPKIVLTHQRLPKGYEALVRLSLTVPEERGIQLMVLKAMRIPATAVLQVSERADSTDTEMIYLARLLKEHQIGTVILVTDRSHSTRARKILARVSGGKIVIISRPTRYDTFDPEGWWRSHADAKEVLMEYAKLLNYLVQSASAGLTGWRKGGSDSAVSAEGTF
;
A
#
# COMPACT_ATOMS: atom_id res chain seq x y z
N MET A 1 20.12 -21.09 -48.93
CA MET A 1 21.44 -20.50 -48.59
C MET A 1 21.32 -20.02 -47.16
N GLU A 2 21.46 -20.97 -46.23
CA GLU A 2 22.65 -21.29 -45.40
C GLU A 2 22.48 -20.61 -44.02
N ALA A 3 22.13 -21.35 -42.96
CA ALA A 3 22.93 -22.26 -42.10
C ALA A 3 23.75 -21.47 -41.04
N GLY A 4 23.88 -21.83 -39.76
CA GLY A 4 23.55 -23.04 -38.97
C GLY A 4 23.17 -22.68 -37.51
N VAL A 5 22.51 -23.54 -36.73
CA VAL A 5 22.98 -24.75 -35.98
C VAL A 5 23.95 -24.44 -34.83
N GLY A 6 23.55 -24.85 -33.61
CA GLY A 6 24.45 -25.03 -32.46
C GLY A 6 23.73 -25.28 -31.13
N GLY A 7 23.56 -26.55 -30.75
CA GLY A 7 23.11 -27.00 -29.42
C GLY A 7 24.27 -27.33 -28.47
N GLY A 8 23.92 -27.77 -27.25
CA GLY A 8 24.82 -28.32 -26.22
C GLY A 8 24.53 -27.72 -24.84
N GLY A 9 23.97 -28.44 -23.88
CA GLY A 9 24.65 -29.40 -23.01
C GLY A 9 25.04 -28.68 -21.70
N GLY A 10 24.43 -28.92 -20.54
CA GLY A 10 24.49 -30.18 -19.80
C GLY A 10 25.71 -30.17 -18.88
N GLY A 11 25.56 -29.76 -17.62
CA GLY A 11 26.65 -29.78 -16.63
C GLY A 11 26.19 -29.42 -15.22
N TYR A 12 25.84 -30.44 -14.43
CA TYR A 12 25.75 -30.34 -12.97
C TYR A 12 27.17 -30.38 -12.36
N PRO A 13 27.46 -29.62 -11.30
CA PRO A 13 28.73 -29.72 -10.59
C PRO A 13 28.82 -31.01 -9.74
N PRO A 14 30.03 -31.55 -9.51
CA PRO A 14 30.23 -32.77 -8.72
C PRO A 14 29.97 -32.55 -7.22
N SER A 15 29.40 -33.56 -6.57
CA SER A 15 29.18 -33.62 -5.11
C SER A 15 30.51 -33.76 -4.34
N PRO A 16 30.65 -33.15 -3.14
CA PRO A 16 31.83 -33.32 -2.30
C PRO A 16 31.87 -34.69 -1.58
N PRO A 17 33.06 -35.19 -1.21
CA PRO A 17 33.24 -36.50 -0.59
C PRO A 17 32.80 -36.55 0.88
N GLU A 18 32.30 -37.72 1.31
CA GLU A 18 31.92 -38.05 2.69
C GLU A 18 33.12 -38.01 3.67
N PRO A 19 32.92 -37.59 4.93
CA PRO A 19 33.93 -37.70 5.98
C PRO A 19 33.98 -39.12 6.59
N PRO A 20 35.16 -39.57 7.08
CA PRO A 20 35.35 -40.92 7.62
C PRO A 20 34.78 -41.11 9.04
N ALA A 21 34.46 -42.38 9.32
CA ALA A 21 33.79 -42.90 10.51
C ALA A 21 34.46 -42.58 11.87
N GLU A 22 33.63 -42.19 12.84
CA GLU A 22 33.97 -42.07 14.26
C GLU A 22 34.40 -43.42 14.87
N ALA A 23 35.58 -43.40 15.50
CA ALA A 23 36.10 -44.48 16.31
C ALA A 23 35.41 -44.53 17.68
N ARG A 24 34.93 -45.72 18.03
CA ARG A 24 34.38 -46.09 19.33
C ARG A 24 35.43 -45.94 20.45
N ALA A 25 35.08 -45.26 21.54
CA ALA A 25 35.79 -45.34 22.82
C ALA A 25 35.20 -46.47 23.69
N PRO A 26 36.02 -47.35 24.30
CA PRO A 26 35.53 -48.33 25.26
C PRO A 26 35.44 -47.76 26.67
N GLY A 27 34.32 -48.05 27.33
CA GLY A 27 34.13 -47.80 28.76
C GLY A 27 34.87 -48.81 29.63
N SER A 28 35.16 -48.39 30.86
CA SER A 28 34.96 -49.11 32.13
C SER A 28 35.96 -48.61 33.19
N VAL A 29 35.42 -47.98 34.23
CA VAL A 29 36.15 -47.63 35.46
C VAL A 29 35.81 -48.71 36.50
N PRO A 30 36.79 -49.32 37.19
CA PRO A 30 36.51 -50.33 38.20
C PRO A 30 36.20 -49.73 39.58
N ARG A 31 35.44 -50.54 40.32
CA ARG A 31 34.96 -50.35 41.69
C ARG A 31 36.10 -50.28 42.70
N GLY A 32 35.90 -49.44 43.71
CA GLY A 32 35.84 -49.84 45.12
C GLY A 32 37.12 -50.40 45.75
N THR A 33 37.74 -49.57 46.58
CA THR A 33 38.52 -50.05 47.73
C THR A 33 38.10 -49.25 48.97
N SER A 34 37.41 -49.97 49.86
CA SER A 34 37.20 -49.62 51.26
C SER A 34 38.55 -49.49 51.94
N VAL A 35 38.83 -48.34 52.54
CA VAL A 35 39.96 -48.18 53.46
C VAL A 35 39.41 -48.31 54.87
N ALA A 36 39.87 -49.36 55.54
CA ALA A 36 39.56 -49.70 56.90
C ALA A 36 40.03 -48.61 57.87
N ALA A 37 39.19 -48.36 58.87
CA ALA A 37 39.49 -47.51 60.01
C ALA A 37 40.65 -48.10 60.83
N VAL A 38 41.68 -47.29 61.07
CA VAL A 38 42.68 -47.53 62.11
C VAL A 38 42.32 -46.63 63.28
N ALA A 39 41.81 -47.25 64.33
CA ALA A 39 41.58 -46.61 65.62
C ALA A 39 42.84 -46.69 66.48
N GLY A 40 43.13 -45.61 67.21
CA GLY A 40 43.94 -45.66 68.42
C GLY A 40 45.30 -44.97 68.34
N LEU A 41 45.31 -43.68 68.70
CA LEU A 41 46.41 -42.99 69.39
C LEU A 41 45.90 -41.64 69.87
N SER A 42 45.44 -41.59 71.13
CA SER A 42 45.04 -40.36 71.81
C SER A 42 46.28 -39.68 72.38
N LEU A 43 46.66 -38.54 71.80
CA LEU A 43 47.63 -37.60 72.37
C LEU A 43 46.86 -36.50 73.13
N PRO A 44 47.20 -36.19 74.39
CA PRO A 44 46.58 -35.10 75.13
C PRO A 44 47.30 -33.78 74.77
N GLY A 45 46.56 -32.77 74.33
CA GLY A 45 47.12 -31.42 74.14
C GLY A 45 46.74 -30.68 72.85
N LEU A 46 45.57 -30.91 72.28
CA LEU A 46 45.02 -30.06 71.21
C LEU A 46 43.64 -29.55 71.62
N SER A 47 43.59 -28.25 71.90
CA SER A 47 42.38 -27.47 72.13
C SER A 47 41.36 -27.73 71.02
N SER A 48 40.13 -28.07 71.40
CA SER A 48 38.99 -28.22 70.51
C SER A 48 38.69 -26.89 69.81
N VAL A 49 39.21 -26.70 68.61
CA VAL A 49 38.71 -25.70 67.68
C VAL A 49 37.49 -26.32 67.01
N SER A 50 36.30 -25.86 67.41
CA SER A 50 35.03 -26.20 66.75
C SER A 50 35.16 -26.04 65.23
N PRO A 51 34.56 -26.93 64.42
CA PRO A 51 34.47 -26.68 63.00
C PRO A 51 33.60 -25.43 62.82
N SER A 52 34.25 -24.30 62.53
CA SER A 52 33.58 -23.11 62.04
C SER A 52 32.81 -23.54 60.80
N THR A 53 31.49 -23.47 60.90
CA THR A 53 30.54 -23.75 59.84
C THR A 53 30.96 -22.94 58.61
N ALA A 54 31.57 -23.60 57.62
CA ALA A 54 31.66 -23.01 56.30
C ALA A 54 30.22 -22.69 55.87
N PRO A 55 29.89 -21.46 55.45
CA PRO A 55 28.56 -21.19 54.96
C PRO A 55 28.30 -22.13 53.80
N ALA A 56 27.30 -23.00 53.96
CA ALA A 56 26.78 -23.78 52.85
C ALA A 56 26.43 -22.77 51.77
N PHE A 57 27.11 -22.84 50.62
CA PHE A 57 26.78 -22.06 49.45
C PHE A 57 25.40 -22.57 49.01
N THR A 58 24.34 -21.95 49.52
CA THR A 58 22.97 -22.24 49.11
C THR A 58 22.94 -21.96 47.62
N GLN A 59 22.69 -22.99 46.81
CA GLN A 59 22.31 -22.76 45.42
C GLN A 59 21.12 -21.82 45.47
N GLY A 60 21.31 -20.56 45.09
CA GLY A 60 20.28 -19.54 45.16
C GLY A 60 19.08 -20.03 44.35
N GLU A 61 18.02 -20.42 45.04
CA GLU A 61 16.75 -20.72 44.40
C GLU A 61 16.27 -19.42 43.75
N TRP A 62 16.38 -19.38 42.42
CA TRP A 62 15.98 -18.24 41.64
C TRP A 62 14.51 -17.92 41.95
N GLN A 63 14.25 -16.67 42.32
CA GLN A 63 12.89 -16.23 42.58
C GLN A 63 12.01 -16.50 41.34
N PRO A 64 10.79 -17.05 41.49
CA PRO A 64 9.96 -17.49 40.36
C PRO A 64 9.63 -16.36 39.37
N TRP A 65 9.60 -15.11 39.84
CA TRP A 65 9.44 -13.95 38.98
C TRP A 65 10.64 -13.72 38.05
N ALA A 66 11.87 -14.03 38.49
CA ALA A 66 13.09 -13.88 37.70
C ALA A 66 13.14 -14.92 36.57
N VAL A 67 12.76 -16.18 36.85
CA VAL A 67 12.63 -17.25 35.84
C VAL A 67 11.57 -16.89 34.78
N ALA A 68 10.43 -16.36 35.21
CA ALA A 68 9.37 -15.91 34.31
C ALA A 68 9.79 -14.69 33.44
N LEU A 69 10.58 -13.77 34.00
CA LEU A 69 11.16 -12.63 33.27
C LEU A 69 12.21 -13.07 32.24
N ILE A 70 13.09 -13.99 32.61
CA ILE A 70 14.08 -14.58 31.70
C ILE A 70 13.39 -15.31 30.55
N GLY A 71 12.34 -16.10 30.82
CA GLY A 71 11.55 -16.77 29.79
C GLY A 71 10.87 -15.78 28.82
N LYS A 72 10.33 -14.66 29.34
CA LYS A 72 9.78 -13.58 28.50
C LYS A 72 10.86 -12.92 27.64
N LEU A 73 12.04 -12.67 28.20
CA LEU A 73 13.17 -12.06 27.49
C LEU A 73 13.70 -12.98 26.38
N ILE A 74 13.90 -14.26 26.66
CA ILE A 74 14.32 -15.27 25.66
C ILE A 74 13.26 -15.38 24.56
N ARG A 75 11.97 -15.38 24.91
CA ARG A 75 10.88 -15.39 23.92
C ARG A 75 10.97 -14.17 23.00
N TRP A 76 11.16 -12.96 23.52
CA TRP A 76 11.30 -11.77 22.69
C TRP A 76 12.60 -11.76 21.87
N LEU A 77 13.68 -12.33 22.40
CA LEU A 77 14.96 -12.49 21.72
C LEU A 77 14.86 -13.43 20.50
N ILE A 78 13.92 -14.38 20.51
CA ILE A 78 13.64 -15.27 19.37
C ILE A 78 12.56 -14.67 18.46
N VAL A 79 11.50 -14.10 19.02
CA VAL A 79 10.35 -13.57 18.27
C VAL A 79 10.71 -12.35 17.43
N LEU A 80 11.50 -11.41 17.96
CA LEU A 80 11.87 -10.19 17.22
C LEU A 80 12.70 -10.47 15.97
N PRO A 81 13.78 -11.28 15.99
CA PRO A 81 14.53 -11.59 14.77
C PRO A 81 13.74 -12.48 13.81
N LEU A 82 12.91 -13.41 14.30
CA LEU A 82 12.00 -14.18 13.43
C LEU A 82 11.00 -13.25 12.72
N LEU A 83 10.43 -12.28 13.44
CA LEU A 83 9.54 -11.26 12.87
C LEU A 83 10.30 -10.38 11.87
N GLY A 84 11.52 -9.96 12.20
CA GLY A 84 12.39 -9.19 11.31
C GLY A 84 12.72 -9.92 10.02
N LEU A 85 13.05 -11.22 10.11
CA LEU A 85 13.30 -12.09 8.95
C LEU A 85 12.04 -12.27 8.12
N LEU A 86 10.88 -12.50 8.75
CA LEU A 86 9.60 -12.61 8.07
C LEU A 86 9.26 -11.32 7.32
N LEU A 87 9.45 -10.15 7.93
CA LEU A 87 9.25 -8.86 7.28
C LEU A 87 10.26 -8.64 6.16
N TYR A 88 11.52 -9.00 6.35
CA TYR A 88 12.56 -8.89 5.33
C TYR A 88 12.27 -9.76 4.10
N VAL A 89 11.84 -11.01 4.29
CA VAL A 89 11.47 -11.89 3.16
C VAL A 89 10.11 -11.50 2.57
N GLY A 90 9.17 -11.05 3.40
CA GLY A 90 7.80 -10.72 3.01
C GLY A 90 7.61 -9.32 2.44
N HIS A 91 8.55 -8.38 2.63
CA HIS A 91 8.38 -6.99 2.20
C HIS A 91 8.04 -6.85 0.71
N PRO A 92 8.62 -7.59 -0.26
CA PRO A 92 8.32 -7.37 -1.67
C PRO A 92 6.87 -7.72 -1.98
N PHE A 93 6.31 -8.74 -1.31
CA PHE A 93 4.90 -9.09 -1.48
C PHE A 93 3.98 -7.99 -0.95
N LEU A 94 4.27 -7.47 0.25
CA LEU A 94 3.48 -6.39 0.85
C LEU A 94 3.56 -5.11 0.03
N LEU A 95 4.75 -4.72 -0.41
CA LEU A 95 4.93 -3.52 -1.22
C LEU A 95 4.23 -3.66 -2.58
N ARG A 96 4.32 -4.80 -3.27
CA ARG A 96 3.55 -5.05 -4.51
C ARG A 96 2.05 -4.93 -4.28
N ALA A 97 1.55 -5.51 -3.18
CA ALA A 97 0.14 -5.40 -2.84
C ALA A 97 -0.27 -3.93 -2.63
N MET A 98 0.58 -3.12 -2.00
CA MET A 98 0.34 -1.69 -1.84
C MET A 98 0.28 -0.95 -3.20
N GLY A 99 1.24 -1.22 -4.09
CA GLY A 99 1.27 -0.61 -5.42
C GLY A 99 0.03 -0.98 -6.25
N ARG A 100 -0.33 -2.27 -6.27
CA ARG A 100 -1.52 -2.77 -6.99
C ARG A 100 -2.83 -2.24 -6.44
N TYR A 101 -2.96 -2.02 -5.13
CA TYR A 101 -4.17 -1.50 -4.52
C TYR A 101 -4.55 -0.10 -5.04
N LEU A 102 -3.56 0.71 -5.43
CA LEU A 102 -3.80 2.04 -6.00
C LEU A 102 -4.40 1.99 -7.42
N ILE A 103 -4.32 0.83 -8.08
CA ILE A 103 -4.79 0.64 -9.44
C ILE A 103 -6.16 -0.03 -9.43
N THR A 104 -7.18 0.72 -9.82
CA THR A 104 -8.48 0.17 -10.21
C THR A 104 -8.62 0.29 -11.72
N GLU A 105 -8.70 -0.86 -12.40
CA GLU A 105 -8.94 -0.93 -13.84
C GLU A 105 -10.10 -1.88 -14.09
N ASP A 106 -11.21 -1.35 -14.60
CA ASP A 106 -12.41 -2.11 -14.87
C ASP A 106 -12.42 -2.64 -16.30
N ARG A 107 -13.17 -3.72 -16.53
CA ARG A 107 -13.45 -4.19 -17.88
C ARG A 107 -14.20 -3.11 -18.64
N LEU A 108 -13.71 -2.79 -19.83
CA LEU A 108 -14.25 -1.72 -20.64
C LEU A 108 -15.63 -2.09 -21.21
N GLN A 109 -16.58 -1.16 -21.09
CA GLN A 109 -17.97 -1.28 -21.55
C GLN A 109 -18.38 0.04 -22.23
N LYS A 110 -19.55 0.08 -22.87
CA LYS A 110 -20.09 1.33 -23.41
C LYS A 110 -20.51 2.27 -22.28
N ALA A 111 -20.33 3.57 -22.48
CA ALA A 111 -20.69 4.61 -21.52
C ALA A 111 -21.24 5.85 -22.25
N GLY A 112 -21.86 6.76 -21.50
CA GLY A 112 -22.36 8.02 -22.06
C GLY A 112 -21.26 9.07 -22.26
N ALA A 113 -20.18 9.01 -21.46
CA ALA A 113 -19.01 9.86 -21.62
C ALA A 113 -17.70 9.19 -21.19
N ILE A 114 -16.59 9.71 -21.70
CA ILE A 114 -15.24 9.50 -21.19
C ILE A 114 -14.82 10.77 -20.45
N ALA A 115 -14.67 10.71 -19.13
CA ALA A 115 -14.22 11.83 -18.32
C ALA A 115 -12.69 11.78 -18.14
N VAL A 116 -12.01 12.84 -18.56
CA VAL A 116 -10.57 13.01 -18.46
C VAL A 116 -10.27 13.89 -17.26
N LEU A 117 -9.65 13.31 -16.24
CA LEU A 117 -9.25 14.05 -15.04
C LEU A 117 -8.00 14.89 -15.30
N ALA A 118 -7.99 16.08 -14.72
CA ALA A 118 -6.89 17.01 -14.84
C ALA A 118 -5.73 16.59 -13.94
N GLY A 119 -4.51 16.87 -14.39
CA GLY A 119 -3.27 16.53 -13.71
C GLY A 119 -2.18 16.11 -14.68
N ASP A 120 -0.93 16.33 -14.25
CA ASP A 120 0.30 15.84 -14.90
C ASP A 120 0.44 16.25 -16.38
N GLY A 121 -0.19 17.37 -16.76
CA GLY A 121 -0.14 17.92 -18.12
C GLY A 121 -1.14 17.29 -19.09
N GLY A 122 -1.93 16.29 -18.65
CA GLY A 122 -3.15 15.83 -19.32
C GLY A 122 -2.98 15.10 -20.66
N VAL A 123 -1.79 15.06 -21.27
CA VAL A 123 -1.58 14.51 -22.62
C VAL A 123 -1.87 13.01 -22.67
N GLY A 124 -1.24 12.22 -21.79
CA GLY A 124 -1.44 10.76 -21.76
C GLY A 124 -2.89 10.37 -21.50
N ARG A 125 -3.58 11.09 -20.59
CA ARG A 125 -5.00 10.89 -20.29
C ARG A 125 -5.90 11.26 -21.47
N THR A 126 -5.57 12.33 -22.20
CA THR A 126 -6.29 12.75 -23.41
C THR A 126 -6.12 11.76 -24.55
N LEU A 127 -4.92 11.23 -24.77
CA LEU A 127 -4.67 10.23 -25.81
C LEU A 127 -5.45 8.93 -25.55
N GLU A 128 -5.55 8.49 -24.29
CA GLU A 128 -6.41 7.35 -23.95
C GLU A 128 -7.88 7.67 -24.23
N ALA A 129 -8.35 8.89 -23.91
CA ALA A 129 -9.74 9.29 -24.19
C ALA A 129 -10.05 9.37 -25.70
N VAL A 130 -9.13 9.88 -26.51
CA VAL A 130 -9.24 9.88 -27.99
C VAL A 130 -9.40 8.46 -28.51
N ARG A 131 -8.56 7.53 -28.05
CA ARG A 131 -8.64 6.12 -28.45
C ARG A 131 -9.99 5.52 -28.08
N LEU A 132 -10.42 5.70 -26.83
CA LEU A 132 -11.71 5.19 -26.34
C LEU A 132 -12.90 5.76 -27.15
N TYR A 133 -12.83 7.03 -27.55
CA TYR A 133 -13.84 7.66 -28.39
C TYR A 133 -13.85 7.07 -29.80
N GLN A 134 -12.68 6.90 -30.42
CA GLN A 134 -12.54 6.33 -31.77
C GLN A 134 -12.94 4.85 -31.83
N ASP A 135 -12.64 4.09 -30.77
CA ASP A 135 -13.11 2.71 -30.55
C ASP A 135 -14.64 2.65 -30.24
N GLY A 136 -15.29 3.82 -30.15
CA GLY A 136 -16.73 3.97 -29.97
C GLY A 136 -17.23 3.70 -28.56
N HIS A 137 -16.37 3.67 -27.54
CA HIS A 137 -16.76 3.33 -26.16
C HIS A 137 -17.68 4.37 -25.50
N ALA A 138 -17.58 5.63 -25.90
CA ALA A 138 -18.55 6.66 -25.52
C ALA A 138 -18.64 7.75 -26.60
N PRO A 139 -19.81 8.39 -26.76
CA PRO A 139 -20.02 9.43 -27.76
C PRO A 139 -19.54 10.83 -27.33
N LYS A 140 -19.13 11.01 -26.06
CA LYS A 140 -18.70 12.30 -25.49
C LYS A 140 -17.38 12.15 -24.73
N ILE A 141 -16.56 13.19 -24.78
CA ILE A 141 -15.37 13.36 -23.94
C ILE A 141 -15.62 14.56 -23.03
N VAL A 142 -15.48 14.38 -21.72
CA VAL A 142 -15.61 15.45 -20.72
C VAL A 142 -14.22 15.80 -20.22
N LEU A 143 -13.82 17.06 -20.35
CA LEU A 143 -12.58 17.59 -19.78
C LEU A 143 -12.86 18.31 -18.47
N THR A 144 -12.20 17.90 -17.38
CA THR A 144 -12.24 18.65 -16.12
C THR A 144 -11.27 19.84 -16.15
N HIS A 145 -11.36 20.72 -15.14
CA HIS A 145 -10.53 21.92 -15.05
C HIS A 145 -9.80 21.95 -13.71
N GLN A 146 -8.48 21.92 -13.75
CA GLN A 146 -7.69 22.20 -12.55
C GLN A 146 -7.39 23.71 -12.38
N ARG A 147 -7.04 24.07 -11.14
CA ARG A 147 -6.43 25.35 -10.80
C ARG A 147 -5.19 25.61 -11.66
N LEU A 148 -4.95 26.88 -11.98
CA LEU A 148 -3.70 27.31 -12.62
C LEU A 148 -2.47 27.00 -11.76
N PRO A 149 -1.37 26.55 -12.38
CA PRO A 149 -0.08 26.43 -11.70
C PRO A 149 0.36 27.77 -11.10
N LYS A 150 1.12 27.72 -10.00
CA LYS A 150 1.72 28.92 -9.41
C LYS A 150 2.59 29.62 -10.46
N GLY A 151 2.46 30.95 -10.57
CA GLY A 151 3.21 31.75 -11.54
C GLY A 151 2.50 31.97 -12.89
N TYR A 152 1.40 31.26 -13.21
CA TYR A 152 0.65 31.50 -14.45
C TYR A 152 0.10 32.94 -14.54
N GLU A 153 -0.23 33.57 -13.41
CA GLU A 153 -0.64 34.99 -13.38
C GLU A 153 0.45 35.95 -13.88
N ALA A 154 1.73 35.57 -13.75
CA ALA A 154 2.83 36.37 -14.29
C ALA A 154 2.85 36.37 -15.82
N LEU A 155 2.35 35.32 -16.48
CA LEU A 155 2.27 35.27 -17.94
C LEU A 155 1.35 36.35 -18.49
N VAL A 156 0.23 36.61 -17.79
CA VAL A 156 -0.70 37.69 -18.13
C VAL A 156 0.00 39.05 -18.04
N ARG A 157 0.82 39.27 -17.00
CA ARG A 157 1.60 40.50 -16.83
C ARG A 157 2.67 40.69 -17.91
N LEU A 158 3.18 39.59 -18.46
CA LEU A 158 4.19 39.60 -19.52
C LEU A 158 3.59 39.54 -20.94
N SER A 159 2.26 39.56 -21.07
CA SER A 159 1.55 39.39 -22.35
C SER A 159 1.93 38.09 -23.08
N LEU A 160 2.33 37.05 -22.34
CA LEU A 160 2.67 35.74 -22.89
C LEU A 160 1.46 34.81 -22.82
N THR A 161 1.14 34.18 -23.95
CA THR A 161 0.09 33.16 -24.02
C THR A 161 0.71 31.78 -23.98
N VAL A 162 0.66 31.12 -22.82
CA VAL A 162 1.02 29.72 -22.68
C VAL A 162 -0.27 28.94 -22.41
N PRO A 163 -0.61 27.92 -23.22
CA PRO A 163 -1.82 27.15 -22.99
C PRO A 163 -1.74 26.46 -21.63
N GLU A 164 -2.80 26.58 -20.85
CA GLU A 164 -2.96 25.73 -19.66
C GLU A 164 -3.25 24.28 -20.06
N GLU A 165 -3.28 23.38 -19.08
CA GLU A 165 -3.49 21.95 -19.34
C GLU A 165 -4.72 21.68 -20.21
N ARG A 166 -5.90 22.24 -19.90
CA ARG A 166 -7.09 22.02 -20.73
C ARG A 166 -6.92 22.59 -22.15
N GLY A 167 -6.19 23.69 -22.30
CA GLY A 167 -5.80 24.22 -23.61
C GLY A 167 -4.97 23.21 -24.41
N ILE A 168 -3.98 22.57 -23.76
CA ILE A 168 -3.18 21.49 -24.36
C ILE A 168 -4.07 20.30 -24.73
N GLN A 169 -4.98 19.88 -23.85
CA GLN A 169 -5.93 18.78 -24.12
C GLN A 169 -6.81 19.10 -25.34
N LEU A 170 -7.36 20.31 -25.43
CA LEU A 170 -8.14 20.76 -26.58
C LEU A 170 -7.33 20.80 -27.87
N MET A 171 -6.06 21.21 -27.81
CA MET A 171 -5.14 21.16 -28.96
C MET A 171 -4.94 19.72 -29.44
N VAL A 172 -4.74 18.76 -28.52
CA VAL A 172 -4.62 17.33 -28.84
C VAL A 172 -5.91 16.80 -29.45
N LEU A 173 -7.07 17.06 -28.85
CA LEU A 173 -8.37 16.63 -29.39
C LEU A 173 -8.61 17.17 -30.81
N LYS A 174 -8.30 18.44 -31.03
CA LYS A 174 -8.41 19.09 -32.35
C LYS A 174 -7.46 18.45 -33.36
N ALA A 175 -6.20 18.21 -32.99
CA ALA A 175 -5.22 17.56 -33.86
C ALA A 175 -5.64 16.12 -34.23
N MET A 176 -6.29 15.41 -33.30
CA MET A 176 -6.82 14.06 -33.49
C MET A 176 -8.20 14.04 -34.18
N ARG A 177 -8.65 15.18 -34.70
CA ARG A 177 -9.92 15.35 -35.44
C ARG A 177 -11.17 14.95 -34.65
N ILE A 178 -11.15 15.12 -33.32
CA ILE A 178 -12.34 14.96 -32.50
C ILE A 178 -13.28 16.15 -32.73
N PRO A 179 -14.57 15.92 -33.07
CA PRO A 179 -15.52 17.01 -33.27
C PRO A 179 -15.72 17.83 -31.99
N ALA A 180 -15.76 19.16 -32.10
CA ALA A 180 -16.01 20.03 -30.94
C ALA A 180 -17.33 19.71 -30.23
N THR A 181 -18.35 19.26 -30.97
CA THR A 181 -19.65 18.84 -30.43
C THR A 181 -19.59 17.56 -29.58
N ALA A 182 -18.50 16.79 -29.69
CA ALA A 182 -18.24 15.62 -28.85
C ALA A 182 -17.57 15.97 -27.52
N VAL A 183 -17.06 17.20 -27.37
CA VAL A 183 -16.29 17.63 -26.20
C VAL A 183 -17.15 18.47 -25.28
N LEU A 184 -17.33 18.00 -24.04
CA LEU A 184 -17.93 18.74 -22.94
C LEU A 184 -16.81 19.25 -22.02
N GLN A 185 -16.98 20.43 -21.46
CA GLN A 185 -15.99 21.05 -20.59
C GLN A 185 -16.65 21.45 -19.29
N VAL A 186 -16.07 20.99 -18.17
CA VAL A 186 -16.44 21.52 -16.85
C VAL A 186 -15.95 22.97 -16.78
N SER A 187 -16.82 23.93 -16.53
CA SER A 187 -16.47 25.36 -16.57
C SER A 187 -15.59 25.79 -15.39
N GLU A 188 -15.85 25.23 -14.21
CA GLU A 188 -15.19 25.65 -12.98
C GLU A 188 -13.86 24.98 -12.73
N ARG A 189 -12.88 25.79 -12.30
CA ARG A 189 -11.58 25.33 -11.82
C ARG A 189 -11.71 24.67 -10.46
N ALA A 190 -11.17 23.46 -10.35
CA ALA A 190 -11.08 22.74 -9.10
C ALA A 190 -9.71 22.97 -8.42
N ASP A 191 -9.75 23.33 -7.14
CA ASP A 191 -8.58 23.41 -6.26
C ASP A 191 -8.22 22.07 -5.60
N SER A 192 -9.11 21.08 -5.69
CA SER A 192 -8.92 19.75 -5.11
C SER A 192 -9.59 18.68 -5.97
N THR A 193 -9.16 17.41 -5.83
CA THR A 193 -9.80 16.28 -6.52
C THR A 193 -11.27 16.11 -6.07
N ASP A 194 -11.61 16.40 -4.83
CA ASP A 194 -13.00 16.35 -4.35
C ASP A 194 -13.87 17.37 -5.07
N THR A 195 -13.41 18.62 -5.17
CA THR A 195 -14.09 19.68 -5.92
C THR A 195 -14.20 19.35 -7.42
N GLU A 196 -13.15 18.78 -7.99
CA GLU A 196 -13.14 18.32 -9.39
C GLU A 196 -14.22 17.26 -9.64
N MET A 197 -14.36 16.28 -8.75
CA MET A 197 -15.40 15.25 -8.86
C MET A 197 -16.80 15.83 -8.65
N ILE A 198 -16.97 16.85 -7.79
CA ILE A 198 -18.26 17.54 -7.60
C ILE A 198 -18.71 18.21 -8.88
N TYR A 199 -17.83 18.98 -9.52
CA TYR A 199 -18.16 19.66 -10.77
C TYR A 199 -18.39 18.66 -11.91
N LEU A 200 -17.58 17.61 -11.99
CA LEU A 200 -17.79 16.52 -12.93
C LEU A 200 -19.15 15.86 -12.74
N ALA A 201 -19.50 15.45 -11.51
CA ALA A 201 -20.78 14.82 -11.22
C ALA A 201 -21.98 15.72 -11.53
N ARG A 202 -21.86 17.03 -11.29
CA ARG A 202 -22.90 18.01 -11.64
C ARG A 202 -23.10 18.07 -13.15
N LEU A 203 -22.02 18.20 -13.92
CA LEU A 203 -22.07 18.23 -15.38
C LEU A 203 -22.64 16.91 -15.95
N LEU A 204 -22.22 15.75 -15.43
CA LEU A 204 -22.77 14.47 -15.85
C LEU A 204 -24.28 14.38 -15.58
N LYS A 205 -24.76 14.91 -14.45
CA LYS A 205 -26.18 14.96 -14.12
C LYS A 205 -26.97 15.90 -15.05
N GLU A 206 -26.45 17.10 -15.32
CA GLU A 206 -27.06 18.07 -16.25
C GLU A 206 -27.26 17.46 -17.65
N HIS A 207 -26.29 16.68 -18.12
CA HIS A 207 -26.34 15.97 -19.40
C HIS A 207 -27.02 14.58 -19.34
N GLN A 208 -27.61 14.19 -18.19
CA GLN A 208 -28.30 12.90 -17.99
C GLN A 208 -27.41 11.68 -18.30
N ILE A 209 -26.12 11.76 -17.97
CA ILE A 209 -25.14 10.69 -18.19
C ILE A 209 -25.06 9.80 -16.95
N GLY A 210 -25.62 8.58 -17.05
CA GLY A 210 -25.64 7.60 -15.97
C GLY A 210 -24.40 6.68 -15.90
N THR A 211 -23.58 6.63 -16.94
CA THR A 211 -22.37 5.79 -16.98
C THR A 211 -21.21 6.55 -17.59
N VAL A 212 -20.05 6.53 -16.93
CA VAL A 212 -18.85 7.26 -17.35
C VAL A 212 -17.62 6.37 -17.30
N ILE A 213 -16.78 6.48 -18.33
CA ILE A 213 -15.42 5.93 -18.30
C ILE A 213 -14.50 7.01 -17.71
N LEU A 214 -13.93 6.74 -16.54
CA LEU A 214 -13.09 7.68 -15.82
C LEU A 214 -11.62 7.42 -16.16
N VAL A 215 -10.98 8.38 -16.84
CA VAL A 215 -9.59 8.32 -17.27
C VAL A 215 -8.71 9.19 -16.40
N THR A 216 -7.71 8.56 -15.80
CA THR A 216 -6.67 9.19 -14.95
C THR A 216 -5.42 8.30 -14.97
N ASP A 217 -4.43 8.57 -14.13
CA ASP A 217 -3.22 7.75 -14.02
C ASP A 217 -3.47 6.54 -13.10
N ARG A 218 -2.63 5.51 -13.22
CA ARG A 218 -2.80 4.23 -12.53
C ARG A 218 -2.82 4.41 -11.03
N SER A 219 -1.86 5.14 -10.48
CA SER A 219 -1.76 5.43 -9.04
C SER A 219 -3.00 6.15 -8.49
N HIS A 220 -3.68 6.98 -9.30
CA HIS A 220 -4.80 7.83 -8.87
C HIS A 220 -6.18 7.17 -9.06
N SER A 221 -6.24 6.08 -9.82
CA SER A 221 -7.49 5.47 -10.28
C SER A 221 -8.40 5.00 -9.14
N THR A 222 -7.86 4.31 -8.13
CA THR A 222 -8.63 3.84 -6.97
C THR A 222 -9.25 5.02 -6.20
N ARG A 223 -8.47 6.08 -5.93
CA ARG A 223 -8.99 7.24 -5.20
C ARG A 223 -10.03 8.00 -6.03
N ALA A 224 -9.74 8.28 -7.29
CA ALA A 224 -10.65 8.99 -8.18
C ALA A 224 -12.03 8.30 -8.28
N ARG A 225 -12.05 6.98 -8.47
CA ARG A 225 -13.28 6.17 -8.46
C ARG A 225 -14.04 6.31 -7.14
N LYS A 226 -13.35 6.18 -6.00
CA LYS A 226 -13.98 6.29 -4.66
C LYS A 226 -14.60 7.67 -4.43
N ILE A 227 -13.90 8.74 -4.80
CA ILE A 227 -14.40 10.12 -4.64
C ILE A 227 -15.64 10.33 -5.51
N LEU A 228 -15.60 9.96 -6.79
CA LEU A 228 -16.73 10.15 -7.70
C LEU A 228 -17.95 9.31 -7.30
N ALA A 229 -17.74 8.07 -6.84
CA ALA A 229 -18.83 7.21 -6.35
C ALA A 229 -19.55 7.85 -5.15
N ARG A 230 -18.80 8.42 -4.21
CA ARG A 230 -19.33 9.08 -3.03
C ARG A 230 -20.04 10.40 -3.38
N VAL A 231 -19.43 11.25 -4.20
CA VAL A 231 -20.01 12.53 -4.64
C VAL A 231 -21.28 12.34 -5.46
N SER A 232 -21.34 11.30 -6.30
CA SER A 232 -22.54 10.98 -7.08
C SER A 232 -23.62 10.27 -6.26
N GLY A 233 -23.35 9.92 -5.00
CA GLY A 233 -24.24 9.11 -4.17
C GLY A 233 -24.56 7.75 -4.79
N GLY A 234 -23.61 7.18 -5.55
CA GLY A 234 -23.77 5.92 -6.27
C GLY A 234 -24.68 5.96 -7.50
N LYS A 235 -25.16 7.15 -7.92
CA LYS A 235 -26.09 7.30 -9.05
C LYS A 235 -25.42 7.21 -10.43
N ILE A 236 -24.10 7.35 -10.47
CA ILE A 236 -23.31 7.26 -11.69
C ILE A 236 -22.50 5.97 -11.66
N VAL A 237 -22.66 5.13 -12.68
CA VAL A 237 -21.84 3.94 -12.90
C VAL A 237 -20.47 4.39 -13.41
N ILE A 238 -19.41 3.99 -12.72
CA ILE A 238 -18.04 4.41 -13.03
C ILE A 238 -17.26 3.20 -13.55
N ILE A 239 -16.69 3.34 -14.73
CA ILE A 239 -15.74 2.40 -15.34
C ILE A 239 -14.36 3.06 -15.25
N SER A 240 -13.52 2.61 -14.33
CA SER A 240 -12.17 3.17 -14.17
C SER A 240 -11.27 2.63 -15.28
N ARG A 241 -10.66 3.55 -16.04
CA ARG A 241 -9.74 3.22 -17.12
C ARG A 241 -8.48 4.07 -17.02
N PRO A 242 -7.46 3.61 -16.28
CA PRO A 242 -6.18 4.29 -16.23
C PRO A 242 -5.56 4.43 -17.62
N THR A 243 -4.82 5.51 -17.85
CA THR A 243 -4.12 5.71 -19.11
C THR A 243 -3.01 4.68 -19.31
N ARG A 244 -2.88 4.17 -20.54
CA ARG A 244 -1.79 3.26 -20.94
C ARG A 244 -0.42 3.94 -21.00
N TYR A 245 -0.40 5.26 -21.09
CA TYR A 245 0.80 6.07 -21.23
C TYR A 245 1.45 6.40 -19.88
N ASP A 246 0.83 5.98 -18.78
CA ASP A 246 1.40 6.09 -17.44
C ASP A 246 2.52 5.05 -17.25
N THR A 247 3.66 5.51 -16.73
CA THR A 247 4.86 4.73 -16.46
C THR A 247 4.94 4.17 -15.05
N PHE A 248 3.96 4.44 -14.19
CA PHE A 248 3.90 3.94 -12.81
C PHE A 248 4.07 2.41 -12.74
N ASP A 249 5.07 1.94 -11.97
CA ASP A 249 5.37 0.52 -11.75
C ASP A 249 4.83 0.02 -10.40
N PRO A 250 3.67 -0.67 -10.36
CA PRO A 250 3.14 -1.22 -9.11
C PRO A 250 3.98 -2.36 -8.54
N GLU A 251 4.86 -2.99 -9.33
CA GLU A 251 5.65 -4.15 -8.91
C GLU A 251 6.96 -3.79 -8.23
N GLY A 252 7.45 -2.57 -8.46
CA GLY A 252 8.77 -2.09 -8.07
C GLY A 252 8.81 -0.64 -7.59
N TRP A 253 7.66 -0.01 -7.32
CA TRP A 253 7.55 1.41 -6.97
C TRP A 253 8.53 1.89 -5.89
N TRP A 254 8.90 1.05 -4.92
CA TRP A 254 9.83 1.41 -3.85
C TRP A 254 11.29 1.55 -4.30
N ARG A 255 11.61 1.11 -5.52
CA ARG A 255 12.93 1.23 -6.14
C ARG A 255 13.10 2.56 -6.87
N SER A 256 11.99 3.21 -7.24
CA SER A 256 11.96 4.51 -7.91
C SER A 256 11.60 5.59 -6.89
N HIS A 257 12.42 6.64 -6.81
CA HIS A 257 12.11 7.78 -5.93
C HIS A 257 10.80 8.48 -6.37
N ALA A 258 10.51 8.53 -7.67
CA ALA A 258 9.30 9.14 -8.20
C ALA A 258 8.06 8.36 -7.77
N ASP A 259 8.02 7.06 -8.07
CA ASP A 259 6.90 6.17 -7.76
C ASP A 259 6.72 6.01 -6.25
N ALA A 260 7.80 5.95 -5.47
CA ALA A 260 7.71 5.90 -4.00
C ALA A 260 7.05 7.16 -3.43
N LYS A 261 7.42 8.34 -3.93
CA LYS A 261 6.77 9.59 -3.56
C LYS A 261 5.29 9.57 -3.94
N GLU A 262 4.98 9.11 -5.15
CA GLU A 262 3.62 9.02 -5.66
C GLU A 262 2.73 8.11 -4.80
N VAL A 263 3.21 6.90 -4.48
CA VAL A 263 2.53 5.94 -3.59
C VAL A 263 2.29 6.54 -2.22
N LEU A 264 3.33 7.08 -1.56
CA LEU A 264 3.18 7.67 -0.22
C LEU A 264 2.16 8.82 -0.21
N MET A 265 2.25 9.71 -1.20
CA MET A 265 1.32 10.83 -1.32
C MET A 265 -0.10 10.35 -1.58
N GLU A 266 -0.28 9.31 -2.38
CA GLU A 266 -1.60 8.79 -2.68
C GLU A 266 -2.23 8.09 -1.47
N TYR A 267 -1.46 7.35 -0.69
CA TYR A 267 -1.92 6.78 0.58
C TYR A 267 -2.29 7.86 1.59
N ALA A 268 -1.52 8.95 1.69
CA ALA A 268 -1.87 10.09 2.53
C ALA A 268 -3.20 10.74 2.09
N LYS A 269 -3.40 10.91 0.78
CA LYS A 269 -4.67 11.44 0.22
C LYS A 269 -5.84 10.48 0.46
N LEU A 270 -5.64 9.17 0.34
CA LEU A 270 -6.65 8.15 0.62
C LEU A 270 -7.04 8.13 2.10
N LEU A 271 -6.07 8.27 3.00
CA LEU A 271 -6.34 8.39 4.43
C LEU A 271 -7.18 9.65 4.72
N ASN A 272 -6.79 10.79 4.15
CA ASN A 272 -7.56 12.03 4.26
C ASN A 272 -8.99 11.86 3.73
N TYR A 273 -9.18 11.14 2.62
CA TYR A 273 -10.49 10.78 2.11
C TYR A 273 -11.31 9.95 3.11
N LEU A 274 -10.71 8.94 3.75
CA LEU A 274 -11.38 8.09 4.74
C LEU A 274 -11.81 8.89 5.97
N VAL A 275 -10.93 9.76 6.48
CA VAL A 275 -11.23 10.62 7.64
C VAL A 275 -12.40 11.56 7.35
N GLN A 276 -12.41 12.21 6.18
CA GLN A 276 -13.52 13.07 5.75
C GLN A 276 -14.84 12.29 5.59
N SER A 277 -14.77 11.05 5.10
CA SER A 277 -15.96 10.21 4.93
C SER A 277 -16.53 9.77 6.27
N ALA A 278 -15.67 9.43 7.23
CA ALA A 278 -16.07 9.05 8.59
C ALA A 278 -16.66 10.24 9.35
N SER A 279 -16.05 11.43 9.25
CA SER A 279 -16.58 12.64 9.89
C SER A 279 -17.92 13.07 9.31
N ALA A 280 -18.13 12.95 8.00
CA ALA A 280 -19.42 13.19 7.36
C ALA A 280 -20.50 12.21 7.86
N GLY A 281 -20.17 10.92 8.00
CA GLY A 281 -21.07 9.90 8.56
C GLY A 281 -21.45 10.18 10.03
N LEU A 282 -20.48 10.56 10.86
CA LEU A 282 -20.70 10.93 12.26
C LEU A 282 -21.57 12.20 12.40
N THR A 283 -21.38 13.17 11.51
CA THR A 283 -22.19 14.41 11.51
C THR A 283 -23.63 14.13 11.05
N GLY A 284 -23.81 13.22 10.07
CA GLY A 284 -25.14 12.74 9.65
C GLY A 284 -25.86 11.96 10.75
N TRP A 285 -25.15 11.12 11.51
CA TRP A 285 -25.71 10.39 12.66
C TRP A 285 -26.18 11.34 13.78
N ARG A 286 -25.45 12.41 14.04
CA ARG A 286 -25.82 13.41 15.05
C ARG A 286 -27.05 14.25 14.67
N LYS A 287 -27.35 14.39 13.37
CA LYS A 287 -28.58 15.04 12.87
C LYS A 287 -29.78 14.09 12.75
N GLY A 288 -29.56 12.79 12.66
CA GLY A 288 -30.63 11.77 12.57
C GLY A 288 -31.19 11.29 13.92
N GLY A 289 -30.65 11.79 15.04
CA GLY A 289 -31.03 11.36 16.40
C GLY A 289 -32.03 12.26 17.14
N SER A 290 -32.55 13.33 16.52
CA SER A 290 -33.43 14.30 17.22
C SER A 290 -34.83 14.48 16.64
N ASP A 291 -35.20 13.78 15.55
CA ASP A 291 -36.50 13.99 14.88
C ASP A 291 -37.35 12.70 14.81
N SER A 292 -37.41 11.94 15.91
CA SER A 292 -38.45 10.92 16.11
C SER A 292 -39.24 11.20 17.38
N ALA A 293 -39.88 12.36 17.40
CA ALA A 293 -40.97 12.66 18.32
C ALA A 293 -41.89 13.73 17.73
N VAL A 294 -42.76 13.36 16.78
CA VAL A 294 -44.09 13.98 16.63
C VAL A 294 -45.13 12.94 16.20
N SER A 295 -46.08 12.77 17.13
CA SER A 295 -47.50 12.43 17.05
C SER A 295 -48.01 11.37 16.07
N ALA A 296 -48.36 10.23 16.66
CA ALA A 296 -49.65 9.61 16.42
C ALA A 296 -50.75 10.48 17.05
N GLU A 297 -51.61 11.11 16.25
CA GLU A 297 -53.04 11.34 16.54
C GLU A 297 -53.65 12.08 15.34
N GLY A 298 -54.80 11.63 14.84
CA GLY A 298 -55.56 12.39 13.85
C GLY A 298 -56.36 11.59 12.84
N THR A 299 -57.09 10.57 13.29
CA THR A 299 -58.28 10.08 12.58
C THR A 299 -59.42 11.05 12.89
N PHE A 300 -59.82 11.87 11.92
CA PHE A 300 -61.17 12.31 11.54
C PHE A 300 -61.06 13.43 10.50
#